data_AF-A0A1F8GQK3-F1
#
_entry.id   AF-A0A1F8GQK3-F1
#
_cell.length_a   1.000
_cell.length_b   1.000
_cell.length_c   1.000
_cell.angle_alpha   90.00
_cell.angle_beta   90.00
_cell.angle_gamma   90.00
#
_symmetry.space_group_name_H-M   'P 1'
#
loop_
_entity.id
_entity.type
_entity.pdbx_description
1 polymer ?
#
loop_
_entity_poly.entity_id
_entity_poly.type
_entity_poly.pdbx_seq_one_letter_code
_entity_poly.pdbx_strand_id
1 'polypeptide(L)'
;MKSNRPIFIIAVLFTVLVSFFVGKFNLYDFIPHLDKALHVIGGAIASWFFLEYFRDDFQKIGPWTKFRYLLAVIGSAVLVGLIWEFAERLSSLYGTSLMRRYLYGGDVDDTLIDLAADIVGAVLATLGVKQKNAS
;
A
#
# COMPACT_ATOMS: atom_id res chain seq x y z
N MET A 1 3.93 2.88 -26.11
CA MET A 1 3.49 2.75 -24.71
C MET A 1 3.98 3.96 -23.93
N LYS A 2 3.11 4.69 -23.21
CA LYS A 2 3.59 5.75 -22.32
C LYS A 2 4.32 5.08 -21.15
N SER A 3 5.51 5.56 -20.81
CA SER A 3 6.25 5.05 -19.67
C SER A 3 5.48 5.37 -18.39
N ASN A 4 5.10 4.37 -17.59
CA ASN A 4 4.47 4.57 -16.28
C ASN A 4 5.49 4.86 -15.17
N ARG A 5 6.78 4.88 -15.51
CA ARG A 5 7.89 5.20 -14.60
C ARG A 5 7.70 6.54 -13.86
N PRO A 6 7.24 7.64 -14.49
CA PRO A 6 7.02 8.90 -13.79
C PRO A 6 5.94 8.76 -12.72
N ILE A 7 4.88 8.00 -12.97
CA ILE A 7 3.76 7.86 -12.04
C ILE A 7 4.18 6.99 -10.84
N PHE A 8 4.96 5.94 -11.08
CA PHE A 8 5.56 5.16 -9.98
C PHE A 8 6.49 6.02 -9.12
N ILE A 9 7.36 6.82 -9.73
CA ILE A 9 8.24 7.74 -9.00
C ILE A 9 7.42 8.73 -8.18
N ILE A 10 6.34 9.29 -8.75
CA ILE A 10 5.44 10.19 -8.03
C ILE A 10 4.77 9.48 -6.85
N ALA A 11 4.33 8.24 -7.00
CA ALA A 11 3.72 7.46 -5.92
C ALA A 11 4.72 7.20 -4.77
N VAL A 12 5.95 6.79 -5.09
CA VAL A 12 7.02 6.60 -4.09
C VAL A 12 7.36 7.92 -3.41
N LEU A 13 7.53 9.00 -4.16
CA LEU A 13 7.79 10.33 -3.61
C LEU A 13 6.63 10.79 -2.72
N PHE A 14 5.39 10.54 -3.11
CA PHE A 14 4.21 10.85 -2.32
C PHE A 14 4.26 10.10 -0.98
N THR A 15 4.48 8.79 -0.97
CA THR A 15 4.59 8.00 0.27
C THR A 15 5.71 8.52 1.17
N VAL A 16 6.90 8.75 0.63
CA VAL A 16 8.06 9.24 1.40
C VAL A 16 7.79 10.64 1.98
N LEU A 17 7.24 11.56 1.17
CA LEU A 17 6.92 12.91 1.63
C LEU A 17 5.85 12.87 2.71
N VAL A 18 4.79 12.09 2.53
CA VAL A 18 3.73 11.94 3.53
C VAL A 18 4.30 11.40 4.85
N SER A 19 5.07 10.30 4.84
CA SER A 19 5.71 9.76 6.05
C SER A 19 6.63 10.79 6.71
N PHE A 20 7.39 11.55 5.92
CA PHE A 20 8.24 12.63 6.44
C PHE A 20 7.42 13.74 7.12
N PHE A 21 6.37 14.25 6.47
CA PHE A 21 5.52 15.31 7.01
C PHE A 21 4.79 14.83 8.28
N VAL A 22 4.19 13.64 8.24
CA VAL A 22 3.48 13.05 9.38
C VAL A 22 4.41 12.90 10.58
N GLY A 23 5.60 12.33 10.39
CA GLY A 23 6.59 12.17 11.46
C GLY A 23 7.23 13.50 11.92
N LYS A 24 7.42 14.47 11.03
CA LYS A 24 8.01 15.78 11.37
C LYS A 24 7.11 16.63 12.26
N PHE A 25 5.81 16.56 12.03
CA PHE A 25 4.79 17.33 12.77
C PHE A 25 4.08 16.51 13.85
N ASN A 26 4.54 15.27 14.11
CA ASN A 26 3.93 14.32 15.06
C ASN A 26 2.42 14.15 14.83
N LEU A 27 1.97 14.12 13.57
CA LEU A 27 0.53 14.13 13.26
C LEU A 27 -0.20 12.88 13.76
N TYR A 28 0.52 11.78 13.98
CA TYR A 28 -0.01 10.57 14.64
C TYR A 28 -0.60 10.86 16.03
N ASP A 29 -0.06 11.85 16.77
CA ASP A 29 -0.55 12.22 18.11
C ASP A 29 -1.82 13.08 18.08
N PHE A 30 -2.09 13.76 16.95
CA PHE A 30 -3.15 14.76 16.84
C PHE A 30 -4.34 14.31 16.01
N ILE A 31 -4.14 13.37 15.08
CA ILE A 31 -5.18 12.93 14.14
C ILE A 31 -5.49 11.46 14.45
N PRO A 32 -6.61 11.17 15.13
CA PRO A 32 -7.03 9.81 15.41
C PRO A 32 -7.15 8.99 14.14
N HIS A 33 -6.65 7.76 14.17
CA HIS A 33 -6.70 6.82 13.04
C HIS A 33 -6.01 7.30 11.76
N LEU A 34 -5.15 8.33 11.82
CA LEU A 34 -4.38 8.79 10.66
C LEU A 34 -3.62 7.66 10.01
N ASP A 35 -2.97 6.84 10.84
CA ASP A 35 -2.23 5.67 10.42
C ASP A 35 -3.07 4.71 9.57
N LYS A 36 -4.31 4.45 9.98
CA LYS A 36 -5.23 3.53 9.30
C LYS A 36 -5.68 4.12 7.96
N ALA A 37 -5.86 5.45 7.91
CA ALA A 37 -6.12 6.15 6.66
C ALA A 37 -4.92 6.08 5.71
N LEU A 38 -3.69 6.15 6.23
CA LEU A 38 -2.46 5.97 5.46
C LEU A 38 -2.35 4.55 4.91
N HIS A 39 -2.73 3.52 5.66
CA HIS A 39 -2.83 2.15 5.17
C HIS A 39 -3.85 2.00 4.05
N VAL A 40 -5.06 2.57 4.18
CA VAL A 40 -6.03 2.56 3.06
C VAL A 40 -5.44 3.20 1.79
N ILE A 41 -4.75 4.33 1.93
CA ILE A 41 -4.11 5.02 0.79
C ILE A 41 -2.93 4.20 0.24
N GLY A 42 -2.12 3.63 1.13
CA GLY A 42 -0.96 2.78 0.82
C GLY A 42 -1.38 1.53 0.05
N GLY A 43 -2.36 0.79 0.55
CA GLY A 43 -2.96 -0.36 -0.13
C GLY A 43 -3.53 -0.02 -1.50
N ALA A 44 -4.17 1.16 -1.65
CA ALA A 44 -4.66 1.63 -2.94
C ALA A 44 -3.52 1.93 -3.94
N ILE A 45 -2.45 2.60 -3.49
CA ILE A 45 -1.27 2.90 -4.29
C ILE A 45 -0.54 1.61 -4.68
N ALA A 46 -0.35 0.68 -3.74
CA ALA A 46 0.32 -0.60 -3.97
C ALA A 46 -0.46 -1.46 -4.98
N SER A 47 -1.78 -1.58 -4.80
CA SER A 47 -2.68 -2.23 -5.75
C SER A 47 -2.53 -1.62 -7.15
N TRP A 48 -2.65 -0.29 -7.26
CA TRP A 48 -2.53 0.41 -8.53
C TRP A 48 -1.17 0.17 -9.20
N PHE A 49 -0.08 0.15 -8.43
CA PHE A 49 1.23 -0.21 -8.94
C PHE A 49 1.25 -1.62 -9.55
N PHE A 50 0.75 -2.62 -8.84
CA PHE A 50 0.75 -4.01 -9.34
C PHE A 50 -0.18 -4.20 -10.54
N LEU A 51 -1.32 -3.49 -10.58
CA LEU A 51 -2.23 -3.47 -11.74
C LEU A 51 -1.53 -2.97 -13.00
N GLU A 52 -0.71 -1.93 -12.88
CA GLU A 52 -0.02 -1.32 -14.01
C GLU A 52 1.28 -2.07 -14.38
N TYR A 53 2.03 -2.55 -13.38
CA TYR A 53 3.28 -3.28 -13.58
C TYR A 53 3.06 -4.61 -14.30
N PHE A 54 2.04 -5.37 -13.87
CA PHE A 54 1.72 -6.68 -14.45
C PHE A 54 0.63 -6.61 -15.52
N ARG A 55 0.26 -5.42 -16.01
CA ARG A 55 -0.84 -5.25 -17.00
C ARG A 55 -0.69 -6.20 -18.18
N ASP A 56 0.50 -6.23 -18.79
CA ASP A 56 0.75 -7.00 -20.01
C ASP A 56 0.75 -8.51 -19.72
N ASP A 57 1.26 -8.93 -18.57
CA ASP A 57 1.24 -10.33 -18.15
C ASP A 57 -0.20 -10.77 -17.91
N PHE A 58 -0.99 -9.98 -17.20
CA PHE A 58 -2.40 -10.26 -16.97
C PHE A 58 -3.23 -10.33 -18.26
N GLN A 59 -2.86 -9.59 -19.30
CA GLN A 59 -3.51 -9.69 -20.63
C GLN A 59 -3.11 -10.96 -21.40
N LYS A 60 -1.93 -11.51 -21.16
CA LYS A 60 -1.38 -12.66 -21.90
C LYS A 60 -1.81 -14.02 -21.35
N ILE A 61 -2.16 -14.13 -20.07
CA ILE A 61 -2.36 -15.45 -19.42
C ILE A 61 -3.77 -16.05 -19.68
N GLY A 62 -4.45 -15.64 -20.76
CA GLY A 62 -5.79 -16.15 -21.11
C GLY A 62 -6.84 -15.78 -20.05
N PRO A 63 -8.02 -16.44 -20.03
CA PRO A 63 -9.09 -16.11 -19.09
C PRO A 63 -8.73 -16.58 -17.67
N TRP A 64 -7.90 -15.81 -16.97
CA TRP A 64 -7.95 -15.82 -15.51
C TRP A 64 -9.36 -15.41 -15.11
N THR A 65 -10.00 -16.18 -14.22
CA THR A 65 -11.24 -15.68 -13.61
C THR A 65 -10.90 -14.35 -12.93
N LYS A 66 -11.70 -13.31 -13.18
CA LYS A 66 -11.51 -11.95 -12.63
C LYS A 66 -11.22 -11.99 -11.12
N PHE A 67 -11.75 -12.99 -10.43
CA PHE A 67 -11.48 -13.30 -9.04
C PHE A 67 -10.01 -13.62 -8.71
N ARG A 68 -9.33 -14.49 -9.49
CA ARG A 68 -7.91 -14.82 -9.24
C ARG A 68 -6.99 -13.63 -9.47
N TYR A 69 -7.31 -12.81 -10.47
CA TYR A 69 -6.63 -11.55 -10.74
C TYR A 69 -6.74 -10.59 -9.55
N LEU A 70 -7.97 -10.41 -9.06
CA LEU A 70 -8.26 -9.58 -7.89
C LEU A 70 -7.48 -10.06 -6.66
N LEU A 71 -7.47 -11.38 -6.41
CA LEU A 71 -6.71 -11.97 -5.31
C LEU A 71 -5.20 -11.74 -5.43
N ALA A 72 -4.63 -11.86 -6.63
CA ALA A 72 -3.19 -11.64 -6.84
C ALA A 72 -2.79 -10.19 -6.54
N VAL A 73 -3.59 -9.22 -7.01
CA VAL A 73 -3.35 -7.79 -6.80
C VAL A 73 -3.51 -7.43 -5.33
N ILE A 74 -4.61 -7.85 -4.69
CA ILE A 74 -4.84 -7.60 -3.26
C ILE A 74 -3.74 -8.26 -2.42
N GLY A 75 -3.41 -9.53 -2.70
CA GLY A 75 -2.36 -10.24 -1.98
C GLY A 75 -0.99 -9.55 -2.10
N SER A 76 -0.68 -8.99 -3.26
CA SER A 76 0.56 -8.23 -3.48
C SER A 76 0.54 -6.89 -2.72
N ALA A 77 -0.59 -6.19 -2.66
CA ALA A 77 -0.74 -4.97 -1.86
C ALA A 77 -0.61 -5.27 -0.35
N VAL A 78 -1.26 -6.33 0.14
CA VAL A 78 -1.16 -6.78 1.54
C VAL A 78 0.26 -7.21 1.90
N LEU A 79 1.01 -7.80 0.96
CA LEU A 79 2.42 -8.12 1.20
C LEU A 79 3.27 -6.86 1.43
N VAL A 80 2.98 -5.76 0.73
CA VAL A 80 3.63 -4.46 0.97
C VAL A 80 3.29 -3.94 2.36
N GLY A 81 2.01 -3.98 2.75
CA GLY A 81 1.56 -3.65 4.10
C GLY A 81 2.26 -4.49 5.17
N LEU A 82 2.33 -5.80 4.97
CA LEU A 82 3.02 -6.71 5.89
C LEU A 82 4.50 -6.35 6.07
N ILE A 83 5.21 -5.99 4.99
CA ILE A 83 6.60 -5.54 5.07
C ILE A 83 6.72 -4.24 5.88
N TRP A 84 5.76 -3.31 5.72
CA TRP A 84 5.69 -2.09 6.52
C TRP A 84 5.53 -2.40 8.01
N GLU A 85 4.55 -3.23 8.36
CA GLU A 85 4.30 -3.69 9.73
C GLU A 85 5.52 -4.36 10.37
N PHE A 86 6.24 -5.18 9.60
CA PHE A 86 7.51 -5.74 10.07
C PHE A 86 8.55 -4.65 10.33
N ALA A 87 8.65 -3.64 9.49
CA ALA A 87 9.55 -2.52 9.70
C ALA A 87 9.19 -1.74 10.98
N GLU A 88 7.91 -1.52 11.25
CA GLU A 88 7.44 -0.90 12.49
C GLU A 88 7.76 -1.74 13.72
N ARG A 89 7.48 -3.04 13.65
CA ARG A 89 7.80 -3.96 14.74
C ARG A 89 9.30 -3.98 15.04
N LEU A 90 10.13 -4.03 14.01
CA LEU A 90 11.60 -3.99 14.17
C LEU A 90 12.07 -2.63 14.71
N SER A 91 11.46 -1.54 14.29
CA SER A 91 11.73 -0.20 14.81
C SER A 91 11.37 -0.06 16.29
N SER A 92 10.24 -0.63 16.70
CA SER A 92 9.80 -0.68 18.09
C SER A 92 10.77 -1.46 18.97
N LEU A 93 11.21 -2.64 18.51
CA LEU A 93 12.10 -3.53 19.27
C LEU A 93 13.57 -3.08 19.31
N TYR A 94 14.09 -2.60 18.18
CA TYR A 94 15.53 -2.39 17.99
C TYR A 94 15.89 -1.00 17.44
N GLY A 95 14.89 -0.20 17.09
CA GLY A 95 15.10 1.06 16.39
C GLY A 95 15.71 2.15 17.25
N THR A 96 16.31 3.13 16.58
CA THR A 96 16.70 4.40 17.20
C THR A 96 15.47 5.28 17.45
N SER A 97 15.63 6.36 18.21
CA SER A 97 14.57 7.37 18.36
C SER A 97 14.13 7.98 17.03
N LEU A 98 15.04 8.08 16.05
CA LEU A 98 14.73 8.55 14.71
C LEU A 98 13.87 7.54 13.94
N MET A 99 14.16 6.24 14.05
CA MET A 99 13.37 5.20 13.38
C MET A 99 11.95 5.13 13.96
N ARG A 100 11.81 5.14 15.29
CA ARG A 100 10.50 5.14 15.96
C ARG A 100 9.63 6.36 15.67
N ARG A 101 10.21 7.46 15.16
CA ARG A 101 9.45 8.63 14.73
C ARG A 101 8.71 8.42 13.40
N TYR A 102 9.29 7.62 12.51
CA TYR A 102 8.76 7.44 11.14
C TYR A 102 8.09 6.08 10.92
N LEU A 103 8.33 5.13 11.82
CA LEU A 103 7.74 3.80 11.83
C LEU A 103 6.99 3.67 13.16
N TYR A 104 5.68 3.91 13.13
CA TYR A 104 4.84 4.18 14.28
C TYR A 104 3.79 3.08 14.40
N GLY A 105 3.83 2.31 15.50
CA GLY A 105 2.93 1.18 15.70
C GLY A 105 3.70 -0.06 16.15
N GLY A 106 3.23 -1.23 15.70
CA GLY A 106 3.96 -2.50 15.83
C GLY A 106 3.55 -3.38 17.01
N ASP A 107 2.28 -3.32 17.42
CA ASP A 107 1.63 -4.43 18.13
C ASP A 107 0.73 -5.26 17.19
N VAL A 108 0.34 -6.45 17.63
CA VAL A 108 -0.35 -7.42 16.76
C VAL A 108 -1.76 -6.97 16.40
N ASP A 109 -2.47 -6.32 17.32
CA ASP A 109 -3.85 -5.88 17.07
C ASP A 109 -3.86 -4.73 16.07
N ASP A 110 -2.90 -3.80 16.21
CA ASP A 110 -2.63 -2.71 15.28
C ASP A 110 -2.35 -3.25 13.87
N THR A 111 -1.36 -4.14 13.74
CA THR A 111 -0.99 -4.79 12.49
C THR A 111 -2.17 -5.46 11.79
N LEU A 112 -3.04 -6.17 12.53
CA LEU A 112 -4.19 -6.83 11.91
C LEU A 112 -5.20 -5.82 11.35
N ILE A 113 -5.40 -4.70 12.04
CA ILE A 113 -6.28 -3.61 11.60
C ILE A 113 -5.67 -2.90 10.38
N ASP A 114 -4.36 -2.69 10.37
CA ASP A 114 -3.65 -2.03 9.28
C ASP A 114 -3.62 -2.87 8.01
N LEU A 115 -3.39 -4.18 8.13
CA LEU A 115 -3.55 -5.10 7.00
C LEU A 115 -5.00 -5.13 6.47
N ALA A 116 -6.01 -5.02 7.35
CA ALA A 116 -7.39 -4.90 6.91
C ALA A 116 -7.64 -3.58 6.15
N ALA A 117 -7.04 -2.48 6.62
CA ALA A 117 -7.09 -1.19 5.94
C ALA A 117 -6.40 -1.25 4.55
N ASP A 118 -5.26 -1.92 4.44
CA ASP A 118 -4.57 -2.15 3.16
C ASP A 118 -5.46 -2.94 2.18
N ILE A 119 -6.15 -3.98 2.66
CA ILE A 119 -7.12 -4.74 1.84
C ILE A 119 -8.24 -3.82 1.33
N VAL A 120 -8.80 -2.97 2.19
CA VAL A 120 -9.86 -2.02 1.80
C VAL A 120 -9.35 -1.09 0.70
N GLY A 121 -8.16 -0.51 0.88
CA GLY A 121 -7.51 0.32 -0.12
C GLY A 121 -7.32 -0.39 -1.46
N ALA A 122 -6.79 -1.61 -1.42
CA ALA A 122 -6.53 -2.43 -2.60
C ALA A 122 -7.81 -2.82 -3.35
N VAL A 123 -8.89 -3.18 -2.63
CA VAL A 123 -10.19 -3.49 -3.22
C VAL A 123 -10.77 -2.26 -3.91
N LEU A 124 -10.79 -1.10 -3.24
CA LEU A 124 -11.32 0.15 -3.80
C LEU A 124 -10.58 0.55 -5.08
N ALA A 125 -9.24 0.50 -5.06
CA ALA A 125 -8.42 0.79 -6.24
C ALA A 125 -8.70 -0.19 -7.38
N THR A 126 -8.79 -1.50 -7.08
CA THR A 126 -8.99 -2.52 -8.12
C THR A 126 -10.38 -2.45 -8.74
N LEU A 127 -11.43 -2.16 -7.96
CA LEU A 127 -12.80 -1.97 -8.47
C LEU A 127 -12.95 -0.69 -9.29
N GLY A 128 -12.21 0.37 -8.93
CA GLY A 128 -12.21 1.65 -9.65
C GLY A 128 -11.52 1.59 -11.02
N VAL A 129 -10.63 0.62 -11.23
CA VAL A 129 -10.00 0.40 -12.54
C VAL A 129 -10.99 -0.32 -13.46
N LYS A 130 -11.59 0.45 -14.40
CA LYS A 130 -12.31 -0.14 -15.53
C LYS A 130 -11.34 -1.05 -16.28
N GLN A 131 -11.52 -2.37 -16.16
CA GLN A 131 -10.91 -3.33 -17.07
C GLN A 131 -11.36 -2.93 -18.48
N LYS A 132 -10.50 -2.25 -19.24
CA LYS A 132 -10.72 -2.09 -20.67
C LYS A 132 -10.65 -3.50 -21.23
N ASN A 133 -11.82 -4.08 -21.47
CA ASN A 133 -11.94 -5.36 -22.15
C ASN A 133 -11.14 -5.24 -23.45
N ALA A 134 -10.10 -6.05 -23.59
CA ALA A 134 -9.51 -6.30 -24.89
C ALA A 134 -10.59 -7.03 -25.70
N SER A 135 -11.27 -6.28 -26.57
CA SER A 135 -12.08 -6.81 -27.66
C SER A 135 -11.17 -7.29 -28.77
#